data_AF-A0A7Y6Z521-F1
#
_entry.id   AF-A0A7Y6Z521-F1
#
_cell.length_a   1.000
_cell.length_b   1.000
_cell.length_c   1.000
_cell.angle_alpha   90.00
_cell.angle_beta   90.00
_cell.angle_gamma   90.00
#
_symmetry.space_group_name_H-M   'P 1'
#
loop_
_entity.id
_entity.type
_entity.pdbx_description
1 polymer ?
#
loop_
_entity_poly.entity_id
_entity_poly.type
_entity_poly.pdbx_seq_one_letter_code
_entity_poly.pdbx_strand_id
1 'polypeptide(L)' 'MSKSIKVVVKRKSDDATADDPALGAKIEESLQFVRGLRKKGDNLKVMVDKLNEHGHLRPDGEPWDYDSLNDFIHRHGL' A
#
# COMPACT_ATOMS: atom_id res chain seq x y z
N MET A 1 -11.11 30.10 -27.78
CA MET A 1 -11.58 29.98 -26.38
C MET A 1 -11.28 28.57 -25.89
N SER A 2 -10.17 28.37 -25.19
CA SER A 2 -9.71 27.05 -24.73
C SER A 2 -10.50 26.63 -23.49
N LYS A 3 -11.34 25.60 -23.62
CA LYS A 3 -12.12 25.04 -22.50
C LYS A 3 -11.21 24.09 -21.71
N SER A 4 -10.75 24.54 -20.55
CA SER A 4 -9.99 23.72 -19.59
C SER A 4 -10.93 22.70 -18.93
N ILE A 5 -10.77 21.41 -19.27
CA ILE A 5 -11.50 20.31 -18.65
C ILE A 5 -10.86 20.04 -17.28
N LYS A 6 -11.57 20.38 -16.21
CA LYS A 6 -11.18 20.02 -14.83
C LYS A 6 -11.57 18.57 -14.59
N VAL A 7 -10.57 17.67 -14.59
CA VAL A 7 -10.78 16.26 -14.24
C VAL A 7 -10.75 16.15 -12.73
N VAL A 8 -11.94 16.04 -12.13
CA VAL A 8 -12.08 15.80 -10.69
C VAL A 8 -11.95 14.29 -10.49
N VAL A 9 -10.79 13.81 -10.04
CA VAL A 9 -10.59 12.40 -9.66
C VAL A 9 -11.38 12.15 -8.37
N LYS A 10 -12.63 11.72 -8.55
CA LYS A 10 -13.44 11.11 -7.51
C LYS A 10 -12.88 9.70 -7.28
N ARG A 11 -12.02 9.51 -6.27
CA ARG A 11 -11.66 8.17 -5.80
C ARG A 11 -12.93 7.53 -5.25
N LYS A 12 -13.49 6.62 -6.03
CA LYS A 12 -14.61 5.77 -5.64
C LYS A 12 -14.01 4.51 -5.02
N SER A 13 -14.14 4.42 -3.70
CA SER A 13 -14.20 3.14 -3.01
C SER A 13 -15.34 2.32 -3.60
N ASP A 14 -15.21 1.00 -3.54
CA ASP A 14 -16.18 -0.04 -3.91
C ASP A 14 -15.95 -0.67 -5.29
N ASP A 15 -15.22 -1.79 -5.32
CA ASP A 15 -15.77 -3.08 -5.80
C ASP A 15 -14.76 -4.20 -5.50
N ALA A 16 -15.13 -5.03 -4.54
CA ALA A 16 -14.46 -6.27 -4.22
C ALA A 16 -14.98 -7.34 -5.18
N THR A 17 -14.41 -7.50 -6.37
CA THR A 17 -14.56 -8.75 -7.13
C THR A 17 -13.50 -8.92 -8.22
N ALA A 18 -13.00 -10.15 -8.33
CA ALA A 18 -12.22 -10.74 -9.44
C ALA A 18 -10.71 -10.49 -9.44
N ASP A 19 -9.96 -11.56 -9.12
CA ASP A 19 -8.75 -12.06 -9.80
C ASP A 19 -8.00 -11.08 -10.72
N ASP A 20 -7.59 -9.92 -10.20
CA ASP A 20 -6.83 -8.95 -10.97
C ASP A 20 -5.35 -9.19 -10.69
N PRO A 21 -4.57 -9.75 -11.65
CA PRO A 21 -3.15 -10.00 -11.44
C PRO A 21 -2.38 -8.70 -11.14
N ALA A 22 -2.93 -7.53 -11.48
CA ALA A 22 -2.34 -6.25 -11.10
C ALA A 22 -2.56 -5.93 -9.61
N LEU A 23 -3.62 -6.44 -8.98
CA LEU A 23 -3.81 -6.34 -7.54
C LEU A 23 -2.80 -7.22 -6.79
N GLY A 24 -2.60 -8.46 -7.25
CA GLY A 24 -1.57 -9.36 -6.72
C GLY A 24 -0.17 -8.77 -6.84
N ALA A 25 0.17 -8.19 -8.00
CA ALA A 25 1.45 -7.53 -8.22
C ALA A 25 1.68 -6.33 -7.27
N LYS A 26 0.65 -5.53 -7.00
CA LYS A 26 0.72 -4.41 -6.03
C LYS A 26 0.95 -4.90 -4.60
N ILE A 27 0.31 -6.01 -4.23
CA ILE A 27 0.49 -6.61 -2.91
C ILE A 27 1.91 -7.16 -2.78
N GLU A 28 2.41 -7.89 -3.79
CA GLU A 28 3.79 -8.38 -3.82
C GLU A 28 4.81 -7.24 -3.76
N GLU A 29 4.60 -6.16 -4.51
CA GLU A 29 5.47 -4.99 -4.50
C GLU A 29 5.52 -4.36 -3.11
N SER A 30 4.36 -4.19 -2.47
CA SER A 30 4.24 -3.69 -1.10
C SER A 30 4.99 -4.59 -0.10
N LEU A 31 4.86 -5.90 -0.25
CA LEU A 31 5.54 -6.92 0.55
C LEU A 31 7.07 -6.86 0.41
N GLN A 32 7.55 -6.75 -0.83
CA GLN A 32 8.98 -6.59 -1.10
C GLN A 32 9.52 -5.28 -0.54
N PHE A 33 8.73 -4.21 -0.60
CA PHE A 33 9.08 -2.92 -0.03
C PHE A 33 9.20 -2.99 1.50
N VAL A 34 8.22 -3.61 2.19
CA VAL A 34 8.29 -3.87 3.63
C VAL A 34 9.55 -4.65 4.00
N ARG A 35 9.86 -5.71 3.24
CA ARG A 35 11.09 -6.51 3.44
C ARG A 35 12.35 -5.69 3.26
N GLY A 36 12.41 -4.84 2.23
CA GLY A 36 13.56 -3.97 1.98
C GLY A 36 13.79 -2.97 3.12
N LEU A 37 12.72 -2.34 3.59
CA LEU A 37 12.77 -1.41 4.72
C LEU A 37 13.15 -2.10 6.05
N ARG A 38 12.64 -3.31 6.29
CA ARG A 38 12.95 -4.10 7.48
C ARG A 38 14.41 -4.52 7.49
N LYS A 39 14.93 -4.98 6.36
CA LYS A 39 16.36 -5.31 6.18
C LYS A 39 17.27 -4.10 6.40
N LYS A 40 16.79 -2.90 6.10
CA LYS A 40 17.50 -1.64 6.36
C LYS A 40 17.47 -1.23 7.83
N GLY A 41 16.61 -1.84 8.65
CA GLY A 41 16.42 -1.47 10.05
C GLY A 41 15.63 -0.16 10.23
N ASP A 42 14.84 0.23 9.23
CA ASP A 42 13.96 1.39 9.34
C ASP A 42 12.92 1.16 10.46
N ASN A 43 12.61 2.24 11.18
CA ASN A 43 11.66 2.18 12.28
C ASN A 43 10.24 1.95 11.74
N LEU A 44 9.41 1.16 12.41
CA LEU A 44 8.06 0.78 11.93
C LEU A 44 7.20 1.99 11.50
N LYS A 45 7.24 3.10 12.26
CA LYS A 45 6.54 4.34 11.87
C LYS A 45 7.01 4.91 10.53
N VAL A 46 8.32 4.91 10.29
CA VAL A 46 8.93 5.37 9.03
C VAL A 46 8.56 4.44 7.89
N MET A 47 8.44 3.14 8.17
CA MET A 47 8.01 2.15 7.16
C MET A 47 6.57 2.39 6.73
N VAL A 48 5.66 2.61 7.68
CA VAL A 48 4.25 2.94 7.42
C VAL A 48 4.15 4.21 6.57
N ASP A 49 4.89 5.25 6.94
CA ASP A 49 4.88 6.52 6.23
C ASP A 49 5.32 6.34 4.78
N LYS A 50 6.46 5.67 4.54
CA LYS A 50 6.97 5.37 3.20
C LYS A 50 6.00 4.49 2.40
N LEU A 51 5.41 3.46 3.00
CA LEU A 51 4.43 2.62 2.31
C LEU A 51 3.24 3.45 1.82
N ASN A 52 2.70 4.31 2.68
CA ASN A 52 1.57 5.16 2.36
C ASN A 52 1.93 6.27 1.36
N GLU A 53 3.11 6.88 1.47
CA GLU A 53 3.62 7.88 0.52
C GLU A 53 3.78 7.29 -0.89
N HIS A 54 4.27 6.06 -0.98
CA HIS A 54 4.42 5.33 -2.24
C HIS A 54 3.08 4.75 -2.76
N GLY A 55 1.99 4.87 -2.00
CA GLY A 55 0.68 4.34 -2.38
C GLY A 55 0.58 2.82 -2.29
N HIS A 56 1.48 2.18 -1.55
CA HIS A 56 1.39 0.78 -1.20
C HIS A 56 0.26 0.58 -0.20
N LEU A 57 -0.72 -0.23 -0.58
CA LEU A 57 -1.85 -0.57 0.28
C LEU A 57 -1.57 -1.92 0.95
N ARG A 58 -2.29 -2.16 2.04
CA ARG A 58 -2.37 -3.47 2.68
C ARG A 58 -3.00 -4.48 1.71
N PRO A 59 -2.88 -5.79 1.97
CA PRO A 59 -3.61 -6.82 1.22
C PRO A 59 -5.13 -6.60 1.20
N ASP A 60 -5.64 -5.89 2.20
CA ASP A 60 -7.05 -5.54 2.37
C ASP A 60 -7.47 -4.28 1.56
N GLY A 61 -6.52 -3.61 0.88
CA GLY A 61 -6.78 -2.38 0.12
C GLY A 61 -6.82 -1.09 0.96
N GLU A 62 -6.65 -1.21 2.27
CA GLU A 62 -6.53 -0.07 3.19
C GLU A 62 -5.07 0.44 3.29
N PRO A 63 -4.84 1.68 3.76
CA PRO A 63 -3.50 2.18 4.05
C PRO A 63 -2.83 1.38 5.17
N TRP A 64 -1.50 1.41 5.22
CA TRP A 64 -0.74 0.78 6.29
C TRP A 64 -0.89 1.57 7.59
N ASP A 65 -1.05 0.84 8.68
CA ASP A 65 -1.05 1.37 10.04
C ASP A 65 0.07 0.69 10.83
N TYR A 66 0.46 1.31 11.94
CA TYR A 66 1.49 0.76 12.81
C TYR A 66 1.15 -0.65 13.29
N ASP A 67 -0.07 -0.86 13.80
CA ASP A 67 -0.52 -2.16 14.29
C ASP A 67 -0.55 -3.21 13.18
N SER A 68 -1.14 -2.86 12.03
CA SER A 68 -1.25 -3.74 10.87
C SER A 68 0.13 -4.15 10.33
N LEU A 69 1.07 -3.21 10.23
CA LEU A 69 2.44 -3.50 9.80
C LEU A 69 3.19 -4.32 10.83
N ASN A 70 3.03 -4.01 12.12
CA ASN A 70 3.66 -4.72 13.21
C ASN A 70 3.17 -6.18 13.29
N ASP A 71 1.85 -6.42 13.23
CA ASP A 71 1.28 -7.77 13.16
C ASP A 71 1.75 -8.52 11.92
N PHE A 72 1.73 -7.85 10.76
CA PHE A 72 2.18 -8.43 9.49
C PHE A 72 3.62 -8.93 9.54
N ILE A 73 4.52 -8.11 10.10
CA ILE A 73 5.93 -8.49 10.24
C ILE A 73 6.09 -9.64 11.24
N HIS A 74 5.43 -9.60 12.39
CA HIS A 74 5.48 -10.70 13.36
C HIS A 74 4.94 -12.01 12.78
N ARG A 75 3.82 -11.96 12.04
CA ARG A 75 3.19 -13.12 11.41
C ARG A 75 4.05 -13.72 10.30
N HIS A 76 4.74 -12.89 9.52
CA HIS A 76 5.59 -13.35 8.42
C HIS A 76 7.06 -13.58 8.82
N GLY A 77 7.42 -13.40 10.10
CA GLY A 77 8.79 -13.58 10.59
C GLY A 77 9.80 -12.67 9.91
N LEU A 78 9.39 -11.44 9.54
CA LEU A 78 10.25 -10.44 8.92
C LEU A 78 11.13 -9.73 9.95
#